data_AF-A0A0B7IMJ1-F1
#
_entry.id   AF-A0A0B7IMJ1-F1
#
_cell.length_a   1.000
_cell.length_b   1.000
_cell.length_c   1.000
_cell.angle_alpha   90.00
_cell.angle_beta   90.00
_cell.angle_gamma   90.00
#
_symmetry.space_group_name_H-M   'P 1'
#
loop_
_entity.id
_entity.type
_entity.pdbx_description
1 polymer ?
#
loop_
_entity_poly.entity_id
_entity_poly.type
_entity_poly.pdbx_seq_one_letter_code
_entity_poly.pdbx_strand_id
1 'polypeptide(L)'
;MRQNPFASTSISFFAASGVEAKYENQKTDPEVRVFGVDENYIFNSGLEIEKGRNFTDLDIINNVNVCVIGADFTKKIIAGYKSDR
;
A
#
# COMPACT_ATOMS: atom_id res chain seq x y z
N MET A 1 26.97 -9.57 5.90
CA MET A 1 25.75 -8.91 6.41
C MET A 1 25.05 -9.91 7.33
N ARG A 2 25.15 -9.73 8.65
CA ARG A 2 24.67 -10.71 9.63
C ARG A 2 23.16 -10.55 9.76
N GLN A 3 22.38 -11.42 9.11
CA GLN A 3 20.93 -11.44 9.33
C GLN A 3 20.67 -11.92 10.77
N ASN A 4 20.08 -11.04 11.57
CA ASN A 4 19.53 -11.40 12.86
C ASN A 4 18.25 -12.22 12.61
N PRO A 5 18.10 -13.45 13.14
CA PRO A 5 16.95 -14.31 12.84
C PRO A 5 15.61 -13.75 13.31
N PHE A 6 15.62 -12.66 14.09
CA PHE A 6 14.43 -11.96 14.59
C PHE A 6 14.20 -10.58 13.94
N ALA A 7 14.98 -10.21 12.93
CA ALA A 7 14.83 -8.92 12.25
C ALA A 7 14.48 -9.11 10.78
N SER A 8 13.33 -8.58 10.38
CA SER A 8 12.90 -8.43 8.99
C SER A 8 13.50 -7.16 8.40
N THR A 9 14.11 -7.26 7.22
CA THR A 9 14.55 -6.08 6.46
C THR A 9 13.52 -5.82 5.38
N SER A 10 13.17 -4.55 5.16
CA SER A 10 12.26 -4.13 4.11
C SER A 10 12.93 -3.16 3.15
N ILE A 11 12.65 -3.29 1.86
CA ILE A 11 13.02 -2.38 0.80
C ILE A 11 11.81 -1.50 0.48
N SER A 12 12.03 -0.20 0.39
CA SER A 12 11.03 0.73 -0.13
C SER A 12 11.70 1.81 -0.97
N PHE A 13 10.97 2.31 -1.96
CA PHE A 13 11.36 3.46 -2.74
C PHE A 13 10.19 4.42 -2.91
N PHE A 14 10.52 5.70 -2.96
CA PHE A 14 9.56 6.75 -3.24
C PHE A 14 9.40 6.88 -4.75
N ALA A 15 8.24 6.48 -5.27
CA ALA A 15 7.98 6.43 -6.70
C ALA A 15 7.56 7.79 -7.25
N ALA A 16 6.60 8.44 -6.60
CA ALA A 16 6.07 9.74 -7.01
C ALA A 16 5.29 10.43 -5.88
N SER A 17 5.14 11.74 -5.99
CA SER A 17 4.20 12.55 -5.21
C SER A 17 3.50 13.57 -6.09
N GLY A 18 2.36 14.08 -5.60
CA GLY A 18 1.60 15.09 -6.33
C GLY A 18 0.83 14.49 -7.50
N VAL A 19 0.56 13.19 -7.46
CA VAL A 19 -0.17 12.48 -8.51
C VAL A 19 -1.65 12.43 -8.18
N GLU A 20 -2.49 12.35 -9.20
CA GLU A 20 -3.95 12.23 -9.08
C GLU A 20 -4.37 10.79 -9.32
N ALA A 21 -5.02 10.15 -8.34
CA ALA A 21 -5.60 8.82 -8.51
C ALA A 21 -7.05 8.93 -9.00
N LYS A 22 -7.43 8.10 -9.97
CA LYS A 22 -8.78 8.07 -10.56
C LYS A 22 -9.38 6.68 -10.45
N TYR A 23 -10.66 6.63 -10.10
CA TYR A 23 -11.45 5.42 -10.14
C TYR A 23 -12.84 5.77 -10.68
N GLU A 24 -13.19 5.18 -11.82
CA GLU A 24 -14.41 5.51 -12.56
C GLU A 24 -14.57 7.03 -12.75
N ASN A 25 -15.62 7.62 -12.19
CA ASN A 25 -15.92 9.05 -12.27
C ASN A 25 -15.37 9.87 -11.10
N GLN A 26 -14.70 9.24 -10.12
CA GLN A 26 -14.13 9.90 -8.95
C GLN A 26 -12.62 10.10 -9.10
N LYS A 27 -12.13 11.23 -8.59
CA LYS A 27 -10.71 11.61 -8.63
C LYS A 27 -10.30 12.13 -7.26
N THR A 28 -9.06 11.88 -6.85
CA THR A 28 -8.50 12.49 -5.63
C THR A 28 -7.86 13.82 -5.90
N ASP A 29 -7.65 14.57 -4.84
CA ASP A 29 -6.71 15.70 -4.87
C ASP A 29 -5.30 15.20 -5.27
N PRO A 30 -4.51 16.03 -5.97
CA PRO A 30 -3.14 15.71 -6.37
C PRO A 30 -2.16 15.80 -5.19
N GLU A 31 -2.45 15.07 -4.11
CA GLU A 31 -1.61 14.93 -2.92
C GLU A 31 -1.21 13.47 -2.69
N VAL A 32 -1.52 12.58 -3.64
CA VAL A 32 -1.21 11.17 -3.54
C VAL A 32 0.30 10.97 -3.57
N ARG A 33 0.80 10.15 -2.64
CA ARG A 33 2.18 9.65 -2.62
C ARG A 33 2.16 8.18 -2.97
N VAL A 34 3.04 7.79 -3.89
CA VAL A 34 3.20 6.42 -4.35
C VAL A 34 4.54 5.91 -3.87
N PHE A 35 4.50 4.78 -3.17
CA PHE A 35 5.67 4.06 -2.70
C PHE A 35 5.69 2.68 -3.35
N GLY A 36 6.85 2.26 -3.83
CA GLY A 36 7.09 0.85 -4.12
C GLY A 36 7.72 0.21 -2.92
N VAL A 37 7.17 -0.91 -2.48
CA VAL A 37 7.51 -1.55 -1.20
C VAL A 37 7.54 -3.06 -1.37
N ASP A 38 8.21 -3.74 -0.46
CA ASP A 38 8.18 -5.20 -0.37
C ASP A 38 7.14 -5.72 0.65
N GLU A 39 7.05 -7.04 0.79
CA GLU A 39 6.13 -7.72 1.68
C GLU A 39 6.34 -7.37 3.15
N ASN A 40 7.55 -6.97 3.54
CA ASN A 40 7.91 -6.69 4.93
C ASN A 40 7.65 -5.23 5.31
N TYR A 41 7.47 -4.33 4.35
CA TYR A 41 7.34 -2.89 4.61
C TYR A 41 6.18 -2.54 5.55
N ILE A 42 4.99 -3.12 5.33
CA ILE A 42 3.80 -2.79 6.12
C ILE A 42 4.02 -3.15 7.59
N PHE A 43 4.54 -4.35 7.85
CA PHE A 43 4.87 -4.80 9.20
C PHE A 43 5.99 -3.95 9.82
N ASN A 44 7.08 -3.72 9.09
CA ASN A 44 8.24 -2.96 9.57
C ASN A 44 7.95 -1.49 9.86
N SER A 45 6.97 -0.90 9.16
CA SER A 45 6.53 0.49 9.37
C SER A 45 5.49 0.64 10.49
N GLY A 46 5.06 -0.47 11.11
CA GLY A 46 4.02 -0.46 12.13
C GLY A 46 2.63 -0.14 11.56
N LEU A 47 2.42 -0.38 10.27
CA LEU A 47 1.13 -0.23 9.62
C LEU A 47 0.33 -1.52 9.74
N GLU A 48 -0.99 -1.39 9.81
CA GLU A 48 -1.91 -2.52 9.86
C GLU A 48 -2.87 -2.50 8.66
N ILE A 49 -3.17 -3.68 8.13
CA ILE A 49 -4.17 -3.87 7.09
C ILE A 49 -5.54 -4.00 7.76
N GLU A 50 -6.36 -2.95 7.64
CA GLU A 50 -7.75 -2.99 8.14
C GLU A 50 -8.61 -3.98 7.33
N LYS A 51 -8.41 -4.04 6.01
CA LYS A 51 -9.20 -4.88 5.09
C LYS A 51 -8.36 -5.35 3.91
N GLY A 52 -8.56 -6.59 3.50
CA GLY A 52 -7.84 -7.21 2.38
C GLY A 52 -6.64 -8.01 2.86
N ARG A 53 -5.51 -7.90 2.15
CA ARG A 53 -4.27 -8.62 2.46
C ARG A 53 -3.04 -7.76 2.14
N ASN A 54 -1.93 -8.05 2.81
CA ASN A 54 -0.61 -7.52 2.45
C ASN A 54 -0.11 -8.20 1.14
N PHE A 55 0.96 -7.64 0.57
CA PHE A 55 1.76 -8.28 -0.46
C PHE A 55 2.34 -9.60 0.05
N THR A 56 2.46 -10.55 -0.84
CA THR A 56 3.14 -11.83 -0.63
C THR A 56 4.32 -11.93 -1.58
N ASP A 57 5.30 -12.77 -1.24
CA ASP A 57 6.46 -13.04 -2.12
C ASP A 57 6.04 -13.43 -3.53
N LEU A 58 4.94 -14.20 -3.66
CA LEU A 58 4.39 -14.62 -4.94
C LEU A 58 3.82 -13.45 -5.75
N ASP A 59 3.26 -12.43 -5.10
CA ASP A 59 2.78 -11.25 -5.83
C ASP A 59 3.95 -10.48 -6.43
N ILE A 60 5.04 -10.32 -5.68
CA ILE A 60 6.24 -9.59 -6.09
C ILE A 60 6.95 -10.37 -7.20
N ILE A 61 7.18 -11.67 -7.01
CA ILE A 61 7.86 -12.53 -7.98
C ILE A 61 7.08 -12.61 -9.30
N ASN A 62 5.75 -12.70 -9.23
CA ASN A 62 4.91 -12.79 -10.44
C ASN A 62 4.50 -11.43 -10.99
N ASN A 63 4.98 -10.32 -10.42
CA ASN A 63 4.63 -8.95 -10.80
C ASN A 63 3.11 -8.75 -10.93
N VAL A 64 2.39 -9.25 -9.92
CA VAL A 64 0.93 -9.19 -9.88
C VAL A 64 0.52 -7.72 -9.70
N ASN A 65 -0.48 -7.28 -10.49
CA ASN A 65 -1.01 -5.93 -10.39
C ASN A 65 -1.93 -5.79 -9.17
N VAL A 66 -1.33 -5.60 -8.00
CA VAL A 66 -2.00 -5.33 -6.73
C VAL A 66 -1.46 -4.03 -6.13
N CYS A 67 -2.32 -3.28 -5.44
CA CYS A 67 -1.91 -2.10 -4.68
C CYS A 67 -2.58 -2.10 -3.31
N VAL A 68 -1.89 -1.53 -2.33
CA VAL A 68 -2.44 -1.20 -1.02
C VAL A 68 -2.70 0.29 -0.99
N ILE A 69 -3.90 0.68 -0.57
CA ILE A 69 -4.33 2.08 -0.49
C ILE A 69 -4.46 2.51 0.96
N GLY A 70 -4.14 3.77 1.23
CA GLY A 70 -4.34 4.35 2.55
C GLY A 70 -5.82 4.55 2.88
N ALA A 71 -6.18 4.55 4.16
CA ALA A 71 -7.56 4.69 4.62
C ALA A 71 -8.27 5.96 4.10
N ASP A 72 -7.51 7.02 3.83
CA ASP A 72 -8.02 8.28 3.26
C ASP A 72 -8.57 8.09 1.84
N PHE A 73 -7.98 7.18 1.06
CA PHE A 73 -8.41 6.86 -0.30
C PHE A 73 -9.70 6.07 -0.31
N THR A 74 -9.86 5.14 0.63
CA THR A 74 -11.07 4.33 0.75
C THR A 74 -12.30 5.21 0.89
N LYS A 75 -12.24 6.24 1.74
CA LYS A 75 -13.35 7.18 1.97
C LYS A 75 -13.60 8.13 0.78
N LYS A 76 -12.53 8.64 0.16
CA LYS A 76 -12.64 9.63 -0.92
C LYS A 76 -13.05 9.02 -2.26
N ILE A 77 -12.48 7.88 -2.62
CA ILE A 77 -12.64 7.27 -3.93
C ILE A 77 -13.70 6.16 -3.93
N ILE A 78 -13.78 5.36 -2.86
CA ILE A 78 -14.58 4.14 -2.86
C ILE A 78 -15.84 4.32 -2.02
N ALA A 79 -16.82 5.05 -2.58
CA ALA A 79 -18.09 5.40 -1.92
C ALA A 79 -18.99 4.21 -1.50
N GLY A 80 -18.56 2.96 -1.73
CA GLY A 80 -19.23 1.74 -1.28
C GLY A 80 -18.56 1.03 -0.10
N TYR A 81 -17.38 1.48 0.35
CA TYR A 81 -16.66 0.84 1.46
C TYR A 81 -16.94 1.59 2.77
N LYS A 82 -18.01 1.19 3.46
CA LYS A 82 -18.17 1.53 4.87
C LYS A 82 -17.12 0.77 5.67
N SER A 83 -16.21 1.51 6.30
CA SER A 83 -15.41 1.01 7.43
C SER A 83 -16.42 0.81 8.57
N ASP A 84 -16.95 -0.41 8.70
CA ASP A 84 -17.78 -0.79 9.83
C ASP A 84 -16.89 -0.76 11.07
N ARG A 85 -16.99 0.35 11.81
CA ARG A 85 -16.79 0.37 13.25
C ARG A 85 -18.13 0.58 13.92
#